data_AF-A0A3N6H2W6-F1
#
_entry.id   AF-A0A3N6H2W6-F1
#
_cell.length_a   1.000
_cell.length_b   1.000
_cell.length_c   1.000
_cell.angle_alpha   90.00
_cell.angle_beta   90.00
_cell.angle_gamma   90.00
#
_symmetry.space_group_name_H-M   'P 1'
#
loop_
_entity.id
_entity.type
_entity.pdbx_description
1 polymer ?
#
loop_
_entity_poly.entity_id
_entity_poly.type
_entity_poly.pdbx_seq_one_letter_code
_entity_poly.pdbx_strand_id
1 'polypeptide(L)'
;MPEATGRVSTMADGIAVRAPVLGAVAWMREYVDAMPLVDEKDCRRALRTVRDALGLILEPSGAVGIAAALRHKLRAGSLGTILCARGTPIDCRRLPSELGTRQGTQDASIHPIGHGMDPGDDTRHTCTRRLASPQ
;
A
#
# COMPACT_ATOMS: atom_id res chain seq x y z
N MET A 1 -7.36 -29.56 -6.06
CA MET A 1 -6.66 -29.36 -4.78
C MET A 1 -5.65 -28.22 -4.97
N PRO A 2 -5.23 -27.48 -3.93
CA PRO A 2 -4.11 -26.53 -4.08
C PRO A 2 -2.85 -27.29 -4.46
N GLU A 3 -2.14 -26.84 -5.48
CA GLU A 3 -0.93 -27.49 -5.99
C GLU A 3 0.25 -26.53 -5.89
N ALA A 4 1.44 -27.09 -5.63
CA ALA A 4 2.64 -26.31 -5.57
C ALA A 4 3.04 -25.81 -6.96
N THR A 5 3.47 -24.54 -7.05
CA THR A 5 3.92 -23.95 -8.30
C THR A 5 5.45 -23.89 -8.39
N GLY A 6 5.96 -23.78 -9.61
CA GLY A 6 7.37 -23.49 -9.86
C GLY A 6 7.81 -22.13 -9.28
N ARG A 7 9.11 -21.84 -9.36
CA ARG A 7 9.65 -20.54 -8.93
C ARG A 7 9.13 -19.43 -9.86
N VAL A 8 8.71 -18.33 -9.26
CA VAL A 8 8.34 -17.10 -9.97
C VAL A 8 9.36 -16.01 -9.63
N SER A 9 9.76 -15.23 -10.63
CA SER A 9 10.56 -14.02 -10.45
C SER A 9 9.62 -12.81 -10.50
N THR A 10 9.52 -12.10 -9.39
CA THR A 10 8.70 -10.88 -9.26
C THR A 10 9.32 -9.95 -8.24
N MET A 11 9.11 -8.64 -8.37
CA MET A 11 9.53 -7.69 -7.33
C MET A 11 8.73 -7.85 -6.03
N ALA A 12 7.52 -8.41 -6.10
CA ALA A 12 6.67 -8.71 -4.94
C ALA A 12 7.01 -10.09 -4.35
N ASP A 13 8.29 -10.31 -4.05
CA ASP A 13 8.84 -11.59 -3.61
C ASP A 13 8.27 -12.06 -2.26
N GLY A 14 7.95 -11.12 -1.38
CA GLY A 14 7.32 -11.36 -0.08
C GLY A 14 5.95 -12.05 -0.16
N ILE A 15 5.28 -12.01 -1.31
CA ILE A 15 4.03 -12.75 -1.57
C ILE A 15 4.17 -13.82 -2.67
N ALA A 16 5.39 -14.13 -3.11
CA ALA A 16 5.67 -15.19 -4.09
C ALA A 16 5.60 -16.60 -3.46
N VAL A 17 4.46 -16.92 -2.84
CA VAL A 17 4.18 -18.19 -2.18
C VAL A 17 4.06 -19.31 -3.22
N ARG A 18 4.88 -20.36 -3.07
CA ARG A 18 4.88 -21.52 -3.99
C ARG A 18 4.01 -22.68 -3.52
N ALA A 19 3.93 -22.87 -2.22
CA ALA A 19 3.14 -23.93 -1.60
C ALA A 19 2.09 -23.24 -0.71
N PRO A 20 0.83 -23.16 -1.14
CA PRO A 20 -0.20 -22.48 -0.36
C PRO A 20 -0.57 -23.30 0.87
N VAL A 21 -0.84 -22.63 1.99
CA VAL A 21 -1.37 -23.28 3.19
C VAL A 21 -2.82 -23.68 2.94
N LEU A 22 -3.13 -24.97 3.08
CA LEU A 22 -4.45 -25.51 2.74
C LEU A 22 -5.60 -24.81 3.46
N GLY A 23 -5.43 -24.52 4.77
CA GLY A 23 -6.42 -23.78 5.56
C GLY A 23 -6.68 -22.36 5.04
N ALA A 24 -5.63 -21.65 4.63
CA ALA A 24 -5.76 -20.31 4.05
C ALA A 24 -6.53 -20.35 2.72
N VAL A 25 -6.28 -21.36 1.87
CA VAL A 25 -7.04 -21.53 0.62
C VAL A 25 -8.51 -21.87 0.89
N ALA A 26 -8.79 -22.67 1.91
CA ALA A 26 -10.16 -22.97 2.32
C ALA A 26 -10.89 -21.68 2.74
N TRP A 27 -10.28 -20.86 3.59
CA TRP A 27 -10.85 -19.57 3.99
C TRP A 27 -11.00 -18.59 2.82
N MET A 28 -10.01 -18.49 1.93
CA MET A 28 -10.13 -17.61 0.77
C MET A 28 -11.33 -17.98 -0.11
N ARG A 29 -11.63 -19.28 -0.28
CA ARG A 29 -12.80 -19.71 -1.06
C ARG A 29 -14.14 -19.30 -0.45
N GLU A 30 -14.17 -19.11 0.88
CA GLU A 30 -15.39 -18.75 1.61
C GLU A 30 -15.57 -17.23 1.74
N TYR A 31 -14.47 -16.50 1.96
CA TYR A 31 -14.51 -15.09 2.36
C TYR A 31 -13.99 -14.08 1.31
N VAL A 32 -13.35 -14.53 0.23
CA VAL A 32 -12.78 -13.63 -0.79
C VAL A 32 -13.65 -13.62 -2.05
N ASP A 33 -14.22 -12.46 -2.37
CA ASP A 33 -15.08 -12.30 -3.55
C ASP A 33 -14.27 -12.33 -4.87
N ALA A 34 -13.07 -11.76 -4.88
CA ALA A 34 -12.26 -11.61 -6.06
C ALA A 34 -10.75 -11.50 -5.75
N MET A 35 -9.93 -12.02 -6.67
CA MET A 35 -8.47 -11.91 -6.62
C MET A 35 -7.94 -11.20 -7.88
N PRO A 36 -8.01 -9.86 -7.95
CA PRO A 36 -7.54 -9.12 -9.11
C PRO A 36 -6.02 -9.24 -9.29
N LEU A 37 -5.58 -9.40 -10.53
CA LEU A 37 -4.16 -9.52 -10.88
C LEU A 37 -3.55 -8.16 -11.23
N VAL A 38 -2.29 -7.97 -10.87
CA VAL A 38 -1.49 -6.79 -11.21
C VAL A 38 -0.18 -7.22 -11.84
N ASP A 39 0.47 -6.32 -12.56
CA ASP A 39 1.80 -6.56 -13.12
C ASP A 39 2.89 -5.72 -12.41
N GLU A 40 4.14 -5.98 -12.79
CA GLU A 40 5.32 -5.28 -12.28
C GLU A 40 5.25 -3.75 -12.49
N LYS A 41 4.60 -3.27 -13.57
CA LYS A 41 4.44 -1.83 -13.85
C LYS A 41 3.42 -1.21 -12.90
N ASP A 42 2.35 -1.94 -12.58
CA ASP A 42 1.36 -1.52 -11.59
C ASP A 42 1.98 -1.39 -10.19
N CYS A 43 2.79 -2.37 -9.76
CA CYS A 43 3.52 -2.30 -8.49
C CYS A 43 4.43 -1.06 -8.43
N ARG A 44 5.20 -0.79 -9.49
CA ARG A 44 6.05 0.42 -9.57
C ARG A 44 5.22 1.71 -9.51
N ARG A 45 4.06 1.74 -10.16
CA ARG A 45 3.15 2.90 -10.12
C ARG A 45 2.64 3.12 -8.69
N ALA A 46 2.18 2.07 -8.03
CA ALA A 46 1.70 2.12 -6.65
C ALA A 46 2.76 2.63 -5.67
N LEU A 47 4.00 2.14 -5.77
CA LEU A 47 5.11 2.59 -4.93
C LEU A 47 5.37 4.09 -5.05
N ARG A 48 5.39 4.62 -6.28
CA ARG A 48 5.54 6.06 -6.51
C ARG A 48 4.35 6.83 -5.97
N THR A 49 3.13 6.37 -6.22
CA THR A 49 1.91 7.01 -5.71
C THR A 49 1.92 7.11 -4.19
N VAL A 50 2.28 6.03 -3.48
CA VAL A 50 2.33 6.04 -2.01
C VAL A 50 3.41 6.99 -1.49
N ARG A 51 4.60 6.97 -2.10
CA ARG A 51 5.67 7.91 -1.76
C ARG A 51 5.23 9.36 -1.95
N ASP A 52 4.66 9.68 -3.11
CA ASP A 52 4.34 11.05 -3.48
C ASP A 52 3.13 11.58 -2.68
N ALA A 53 2.12 10.74 -2.41
CA ALA A 53 0.92 11.13 -1.68
C ALA A 53 1.10 11.09 -0.15
N LEU A 54 1.75 10.06 0.38
CA LEU A 54 1.82 9.79 1.82
C LEU A 54 3.20 10.03 2.42
N GLY A 55 4.24 10.18 1.60
CA GLY A 55 5.62 10.24 2.08
C GLY A 55 6.14 8.89 2.55
N LEU A 56 5.47 7.77 2.23
CA LEU A 56 5.86 6.44 2.70
C LEU A 56 6.60 5.67 1.61
N ILE A 57 7.71 5.03 1.98
CA ILE A 57 8.39 4.04 1.16
C ILE A 57 7.93 2.66 1.61
N LEU A 58 7.35 1.90 0.68
CA LEU A 58 6.93 0.51 0.88
C LEU A 58 7.85 -0.44 0.12
N GLU A 59 7.86 -1.70 0.53
CA GLU A 59 8.30 -2.79 -0.33
C GLU A 59 7.23 -3.13 -1.37
N PRO A 60 7.58 -3.76 -2.51
CA PRO A 60 6.62 -4.00 -3.58
C PRO A 60 5.43 -4.88 -3.15
N SER A 61 5.66 -5.91 -2.34
CA SER A 61 4.61 -6.79 -1.79
C SER A 61 3.55 -6.01 -1.01
N GLY A 62 3.97 -4.97 -0.28
CA GLY A 62 3.10 -4.08 0.48
C GLY A 62 2.24 -3.15 -0.36
N ALA A 63 2.64 -2.91 -1.61
CA ALA A 63 1.98 -1.99 -2.53
C ALA A 63 0.99 -2.68 -3.48
N VAL A 64 0.90 -4.01 -3.47
CA VAL A 64 0.06 -4.79 -4.41
C VAL A 64 -1.43 -4.44 -4.30
N GLY A 65 -1.93 -4.18 -3.08
CA GLY A 65 -3.32 -3.73 -2.88
C GLY A 65 -3.60 -2.37 -3.52
N ILE A 66 -2.67 -1.41 -3.39
CA ILE A 66 -2.75 -0.11 -4.07
C ILE A 66 -2.63 -0.29 -5.58
N ALA A 67 -1.75 -1.16 -6.05
CA ALA A 67 -1.59 -1.47 -7.47
C ALA A 67 -2.90 -1.98 -8.08
N ALA A 68 -3.61 -2.86 -7.36
CA ALA A 68 -4.91 -3.37 -7.79
C ALA A 68 -5.97 -2.26 -7.81
N ALA A 69 -6.01 -1.43 -6.78
CA ALA A 69 -6.90 -0.27 -6.70
C ALA A 69 -6.69 0.74 -7.83
N LEU A 70 -5.44 0.97 -8.24
CA LEU A 70 -5.09 1.90 -9.31
C LEU A 70 -5.30 1.33 -10.71
N ARG A 71 -5.27 -0.01 -10.87
CA ARG A 71 -5.42 -0.66 -12.18
C ARG A 71 -6.88 -0.97 -12.49
N HIS A 72 -7.62 -1.44 -11.50
CA HIS A 72 -8.96 -1.96 -11.68
C HIS A 72 -10.00 -0.98 -11.18
N LYS A 73 -11.11 -0.86 -11.90
CA LYS A 73 -12.31 -0.21 -11.38
C LYS A 73 -13.01 -1.18 -10.41
N LEU A 74 -12.47 -1.29 -9.20
CA LEU A 74 -13.06 -2.10 -8.16
C LEU A 74 -14.44 -1.52 -7.83
N ARG A 75 -15.48 -2.36 -7.93
CA ARG A 75 -16.87 -1.97 -7.64
C ARG A 75 -17.05 -1.84 -6.13
N ALA A 76 -16.50 -0.78 -5.56
CA ALA A 76 -16.69 -0.43 -4.17
C ALA A 76 -16.99 1.07 -4.11
N GLY A 77 -17.85 1.48 -3.17
CA GLY A 77 -18.01 2.90 -2.85
C GLY A 77 -16.70 3.43 -2.26
N SER A 78 -16.54 3.32 -0.95
CA SER A 78 -15.26 3.60 -0.29
C SER A 78 -14.31 2.40 -0.43
N LEU A 79 -13.10 2.63 -0.91
CA LEU A 79 -12.06 1.61 -1.02
C LEU A 79 -10.98 1.81 0.04
N GLY A 80 -10.69 0.76 0.79
CA GLY A 80 -9.56 0.70 1.73
C GLY A 80 -8.61 -0.43 1.36
N THR A 81 -7.32 -0.24 1.58
CA THR A 81 -6.33 -1.31 1.47
C THR A 81 -5.38 -1.25 2.67
N ILE A 82 -4.99 -2.41 3.16
CA ILE A 82 -3.97 -2.54 4.19
C ILE A 82 -2.60 -2.40 3.51
N LEU A 83 -1.70 -1.65 4.14
CA LEU A 83 -0.31 -1.54 3.73
C LEU A 83 0.53 -2.38 4.69
N CYS A 84 1.20 -3.40 4.16
CA CYS A 84 2.12 -4.25 4.92
C CYS A 84 3.55 -3.96 4.50
N ALA A 85 4.48 -4.00 5.43
CA ALA A 85 5.90 -3.99 5.13
C ALA A 85 6.62 -4.95 6.07
N ARG A 86 7.67 -5.62 5.59
CA ARG A 86 8.72 -6.24 6.43
C ARG A 86 9.49 -5.14 7.17
N GLY A 87 8.83 -4.47 8.10
CA GLY A 87 9.37 -3.34 8.88
C GLY A 87 8.37 -2.19 9.02
N THR A 88 8.84 -1.07 9.58
CA THR A 88 8.07 0.18 9.55
C THR A 88 8.12 0.77 8.14
N PRO A 89 6.99 1.21 7.56
CA PRO A 89 7.03 2.06 6.38
C PRO A 89 7.97 3.24 6.64
N ILE A 90 8.96 3.43 5.76
CA ILE A 90 9.94 4.51 5.95
C ILE A 90 9.27 5.80 5.51
N ASP A 91 9.08 6.73 6.44
CA ASP A 91 8.65 8.09 6.13
C ASP A 91 9.81 8.82 5.45
N CYS A 92 9.73 8.98 4.13
CA CYS A 92 10.76 9.66 3.35
C CYS A 92 10.86 11.15 3.66
N ARG A 93 9.86 11.74 4.35
CA ARG A 93 9.95 13.12 4.84
C ARG A 93 10.91 13.24 6.03
N ARG A 94 11.24 12.11 6.68
CA ARG A 94 12.21 12.04 7.78
C ARG A 94 13.58 11.51 7.34
N LEU A 95 13.77 11.21 6.05
CA LEU A 95 15.07 10.79 5.55
C LEU A 95 16.03 11.99 5.50
N PRO A 96 17.30 11.83 5.90
CA PRO A 96 18.31 12.86 5.76
C PRO A 96 18.41 13.36 4.32
N SER A 97 18.57 14.66 4.14
CA SER A 97 18.67 15.34 2.83
C SER A 97 19.82 14.81 1.95
N GLU A 98 20.80 14.13 2.54
CA GLU A 98 21.98 13.59 1.85
C GLU A 98 21.71 12.31 1.04
N LEU A 99 20.56 11.65 1.24
CA LEU A 99 20.08 10.56 0.39
C LEU A 99 19.27 11.06 -0.83
N GLY A 100 19.14 12.39 -0.98
CA GLY A 100 18.28 13.06 -1.95
C GLY A 100 19.01 13.94 -2.94
N THR A 101 20.01 13.44 -3.66
CA THR A 101 20.50 14.13 -4.88
C THR A 101 19.80 13.56 -6.12
N ARG A 102 18.94 14.41 -6.69
CA ARG A 102 18.10 14.19 -7.89
C ARG A 102 18.90 14.37 -9.18
N GLN A 103 18.42 13.80 -10.29
CA GLN A 103 18.60 14.39 -11.62
C GLN A 103 17.24 14.53 -12.34
N GLY A 104 16.82 15.79 -12.55
CA GLY A 104 15.89 16.33 -13.59
C GLY A 104 14.41 15.90 -13.62
N THR A 105 13.38 16.72 -13.88
CA THR A 105 13.29 18.10 -14.38
C THR A 105 11.84 18.63 -14.18
N GLN A 106 11.73 19.86 -13.67
CA GLN A 106 10.73 20.95 -13.85
C GLN A 106 9.25 20.86 -13.38
N ASP A 107 8.94 21.89 -12.58
CA ASP A 107 7.71 22.68 -12.41
C ASP A 107 6.35 21.99 -12.24
N ALA A 108 5.91 21.96 -10.98
CA ALA A 108 4.53 22.31 -10.63
C ALA A 108 4.53 22.99 -9.26
N SER A 109 4.12 24.25 -9.24
CA SER A 109 3.93 25.10 -8.07
C SER A 109 2.96 24.44 -7.07
N ILE A 110 3.46 24.11 -5.87
CA ILE A 110 2.63 23.65 -4.74
C ILE A 110 2.46 24.85 -3.80
N HIS A 111 1.22 25.32 -3.65
CA HIS A 111 0.85 26.26 -2.60
C HIS A 111 0.88 25.57 -1.22
N PRO A 112 1.55 26.15 -0.21
CA PRO A 112 1.52 25.59 1.14
C PRO A 112 0.19 25.89 1.80
N ILE A 113 -0.54 24.84 2.21
CA ILE A 113 -1.66 24.97 3.13
C ILE A 113 -1.08 24.86 4.53
N GLY A 114 -0.86 26.00 5.18
CA GLY A 114 -0.42 26.04 6.57
C GLY A 114 -1.56 25.67 7.52
N HIS A 115 -1.28 24.81 8.49
CA HIS A 115 -1.91 24.83 9.81
C HIS A 115 -0.86 24.40 10.83
N GLY A 116 -0.63 25.27 11.83
CA GLY A 116 0.34 25.05 12.90
C GLY A 116 -0.03 23.85 13.76
N MET A 117 0.99 23.12 14.20
CA MET A 117 0.87 21.98 15.11
C MET A 117 1.49 22.37 16.45
N ASP A 118 0.66 22.32 17.49
CA ASP A 118 1.00 22.54 18.90
C ASP A 118 1.77 21.31 19.44
N PRO A 119 2.90 21.45 20.15
CA PRO A 119 3.70 20.30 20.57
C PRO A 119 3.19 19.77 21.91
N GLY A 120 2.28 18.81 21.87
CA GLY A 120 1.87 18.08 23.07
C GLY A 120 0.58 17.29 22.90
N ASP A 121 0.60 16.19 22.14
CA ASP A 121 -0.46 15.18 22.26
C ASP A 121 0.05 13.78 21.89
N ASP A 122 0.35 12.98 22.92
CA ASP A 122 0.67 11.55 22.82
C ASP A 122 -0.64 10.75 22.79
N THR A 123 -1.33 10.78 21.64
CA THR A 123 -2.58 10.04 21.46
C THR A 123 -2.43 8.92 20.43
N ARG A 124 -2.39 7.69 20.96
CA ARG A 124 -2.57 6.41 20.27
C ARG A 124 -3.53 6.54 19.09
N HIS A 125 -3.02 6.33 17.89
CA HIS A 125 -3.81 6.30 16.66
C HIS A 125 -4.58 4.98 16.53
N THR A 126 -5.61 4.79 17.34
CA THR A 126 -6.66 3.80 17.08
C THR A 126 -7.77 4.48 16.27
N CYS A 127 -7.76 4.22 14.97
CA CYS A 127 -8.82 4.65 14.05
C CYS A 127 -10.16 4.01 14.47
N THR A 128 -10.96 4.74 15.25
CA THR A 128 -12.36 4.40 15.52
C THR A 128 -13.23 5.52 14.96
N ARG A 129 -13.58 5.42 13.67
CA ARG A 129 -14.61 6.28 13.10
C ARG A 129 -15.97 5.80 13.60
N ARG A 130 -16.59 6.61 14.45
CA ARG A 130 -17.98 6.49 14.92
C ARG A 130 -18.91 6.18 13.73
N LEU A 131 -19.53 5.00 13.72
CA LEU A 131 -20.66 4.69 12.85
C LEU A 131 -21.83 5.53 13.32
N ALA A 132 -22.32 6.43 12.47
CA ALA A 132 -23.57 7.13 12.72
C ALA A 132 -24.74 6.15 12.50
N SER A 133 -25.58 6.01 13.51
CA SER A 133 -26.83 5.22 13.45
C SER A 133 -27.86 5.92 12.56
N PRO A 134 -28.65 5.17 11.75
CA PRO A 134 -29.78 5.76 11.03
C PRO A 134 -31.00 5.91 11.96
N GLN A 135 -31.73 7.02 11.76
CA GLN A 135 -33.09 7.25 12.25
C GLN A 135 -34.10 6.58 11.32
#